data_AF-X1FK27-F1
#
_entry.id   AF-X1FK27-F1
#
_cell.length_a   1.000
_cell.length_b   1.000
_cell.length_c   1.000
_cell.angle_alpha   90.00
_cell.angle_beta   90.00
_cell.angle_gamma   90.00
#
_symmetry.space_group_name_H-M   'P 1'
#
loop_
_entity.id
_entity.type
_entity.pdbx_description
1 polymer ?
#
loop_
_entity_poly.entity_id
_entity_poly.type
_entity_poly.pdbx_seq_one_letter_code
_entity_poly.pdbx_strand_id
1 'polypeptide(L)'
;MWKYHKNTMISRIKAGKAQAAAFPVDLEMIKAIQTGSREALKIFKRLTEKQFLKLKKLMNALEPILPEETKTIWKFLETVHEVL
;
A
#
# COMPACT_ATOMS: atom_id res chain seq x y z
N MET A 1 -36.06 4.82 14.68
CA MET A 1 -34.93 5.46 13.97
C MET A 1 -33.55 5.11 14.52
N TRP A 2 -33.34 5.01 15.84
CA TRP A 2 -32.03 4.69 16.44
C TRP A 2 -31.38 3.36 16.00
N LYS A 3 -32.17 2.28 15.92
CA LYS A 3 -31.67 0.95 15.50
C LYS A 3 -31.10 0.95 14.07
N TYR A 4 -31.76 1.66 13.14
CA TYR A 4 -31.26 1.80 11.78
C TYR A 4 -29.95 2.57 11.73
N HIS A 5 -29.86 3.70 12.44
CA HIS A 5 -28.66 4.52 12.51
C HIS A 5 -27.45 3.75 13.09
N LYS A 6 -27.67 2.97 14.16
CA LYS A 6 -26.65 2.10 14.74
C LYS A 6 -26.17 1.02 13.76
N ASN A 7 -27.08 0.41 13.01
CA ASN A 7 -26.74 -0.60 11.99
C ASN A 7 -25.96 0.01 10.83
N THR A 8 -26.32 1.22 10.37
CA THR A 8 -25.57 1.96 9.35
C THR A 8 -24.16 2.31 9.82
N MET A 9 -24.02 2.75 11.07
CA MET A 9 -22.71 3.02 11.68
C MET A 9 -21.84 1.77 11.76
N ILE A 10 -22.39 0.65 12.25
CA ILE A 10 -21.67 -0.63 12.33
C ILE A 10 -21.26 -1.11 10.94
N SER A 11 -22.13 -0.99 9.94
CA SER A 11 -21.83 -1.35 8.55
C SER A 11 -20.67 -0.52 8.00
N ARG A 12 -20.69 0.81 8.21
CA ARG A 12 -19.59 1.70 7.81
C ARG A 12 -18.28 1.39 8.51
N ILE A 13 -18.31 1.09 9.80
CA ILE A 13 -17.12 0.69 10.56
C ILE A 13 -16.58 -0.65 10.05
N LYS A 14 -17.45 -1.62 9.77
CA LYS A 14 -17.04 -2.91 9.17
C LYS A 14 -16.46 -2.74 7.78
N ALA A 15 -17.04 -1.88 6.94
CA ALA A 15 -16.52 -1.57 5.62
C ALA A 15 -15.14 -0.88 5.70
N GLY A 16 -14.97 0.07 6.62
CA GLY A 16 -13.67 0.70 6.90
C GLY A 16 -12.64 -0.29 7.43
N LYS A 17 -13.02 -1.20 8.33
CA LYS A 17 -12.14 -2.28 8.82
C LYS A 17 -11.80 -3.31 7.75
N ALA A 18 -12.74 -3.66 6.87
CA ALA A 18 -12.51 -4.57 5.75
C ALA A 18 -11.60 -3.93 4.69
N GLN A 19 -11.78 -2.63 4.40
CA GLN A 19 -10.86 -1.86 3.57
C GLN A 19 -9.47 -1.75 4.23
N ALA A 20 -9.39 -1.49 5.53
CA ALA A 20 -8.13 -1.45 6.28
C ALA A 20 -7.42 -2.82 6.29
N ALA A 21 -8.18 -3.92 6.41
CA ALA A 21 -7.67 -5.28 6.28
C ALA A 21 -7.23 -5.64 4.85
N ALA A 22 -7.73 -4.92 3.83
CA ALA A 22 -7.23 -4.96 2.46
C ALA A 22 -6.09 -3.95 2.19
N PHE A 23 -5.80 -3.06 3.16
CA PHE A 23 -4.75 -2.03 3.15
C PHE A 23 -3.45 -2.35 3.94
N PRO A 24 -3.17 -3.56 4.49
CA PRO A 24 -1.91 -3.78 5.21
C PRO A 24 -0.71 -3.71 4.26
N VAL A 25 -0.92 -4.08 3.00
CA VAL A 25 0.12 -4.16 1.99
C VAL A 25 0.79 -2.82 1.67
N ASP A 26 0.03 -1.73 1.53
CA ASP A 26 0.60 -0.42 1.19
C ASP A 26 1.47 0.12 2.33
N LEU A 27 1.01 -0.06 3.58
CA LEU A 27 1.69 0.44 4.77
C LEU A 27 2.87 -0.46 5.17
N GLU A 28 2.73 -1.77 5.01
CA GLU A 28 3.83 -2.72 5.12
C GLU A 28 4.91 -2.46 4.07
N MET A 29 4.51 -2.11 2.84
CA MET A 29 5.47 -1.79 1.78
C MET A 29 6.23 -0.51 2.08
N ILE A 30 5.56 0.55 2.52
CA ILE A 30 6.24 1.80 2.93
C ILE A 30 7.22 1.53 4.08
N LYS A 31 6.81 0.76 5.09
CA LYS A 31 7.70 0.33 6.18
C LYS A 31 8.87 -0.51 5.69
N ALA A 32 8.64 -1.40 4.73
CA ALA A 32 9.68 -2.23 4.16
C ALA A 32 10.67 -1.43 3.33
N ILE A 33 10.21 -0.44 2.56
CA ILE A 33 11.09 0.50 1.84
C ILE A 33 11.96 1.29 2.84
N GLN A 34 11.39 1.74 3.97
CA GLN A 34 12.15 2.40 5.04
C GLN A 34 13.15 1.48 5.74
N THR A 35 12.87 0.18 5.80
CA THR A 35 13.75 -0.81 6.44
C THR A 35 14.89 -1.24 5.50
N GLY A 36 14.63 -1.28 4.19
CA GLY A 36 15.63 -1.56 3.17
C GLY A 36 15.09 -2.37 1.98
N SER A 37 15.83 -2.32 0.87
CA SER A 37 15.44 -2.91 -0.42
C SER A 37 15.10 -4.41 -0.37
N ARG A 38 15.76 -5.17 0.52
CA ARG A 38 15.55 -6.63 0.64
C ARG A 38 14.20 -6.99 1.25
N GLU A 39 13.75 -6.26 2.27
CA GLU A 39 12.42 -6.48 2.85
C GLU A 39 11.33 -5.99 1.89
N ALA A 40 11.57 -4.86 1.22
CA ALA A 40 10.65 -4.33 0.22
C ALA A 40 10.42 -5.35 -0.92
N LEU A 41 11.47 -6.01 -1.41
CA LEU A 41 11.36 -7.08 -2.42
C LEU A 41 10.53 -8.29 -1.97
N LYS A 42 10.57 -8.68 -0.69
CA LYS A 42 9.78 -9.83 -0.19
C LYS A 42 8.29 -9.54 -0.24
N ILE A 43 7.90 -8.31 0.10
CA ILE A 43 6.51 -7.86 0.04
C ILE A 43 6.11 -7.68 -1.43
N PHE A 44 7.01 -7.12 -2.23
CA PHE A 44 6.81 -6.90 -3.65
C PHE A 44 6.43 -8.16 -4.42
N LYS A 45 7.13 -9.28 -4.18
CA LYS A 45 6.82 -10.58 -4.81
C LYS A 45 5.44 -11.13 -4.45
N ARG A 46 4.83 -10.63 -3.38
CA ARG A 46 3.50 -11.05 -2.90
C ARG A 46 2.40 -10.12 -3.40
N LEU A 47 2.74 -9.01 -4.05
CA LEU A 47 1.78 -8.07 -4.61
C LEU A 47 1.09 -8.69 -5.82
N THR A 48 -0.23 -8.57 -5.85
CA THR A 48 -0.99 -8.72 -7.09
C THR A 48 -0.81 -7.47 -7.96
N GLU A 49 -1.00 -7.60 -9.27
CA GLU A 49 -0.89 -6.48 -10.21
C GLU A 49 -1.80 -5.29 -9.85
N LYS A 50 -3.03 -5.57 -9.39
CA LYS A 50 -3.96 -4.53 -8.91
C LYS A 50 -3.42 -3.77 -7.69
N GLN A 51 -2.77 -4.48 -6.77
CA GLN A 51 -2.15 -3.86 -5.59
C GLN A 51 -0.92 -3.05 -5.98
N PHE A 52 -0.09 -3.56 -6.90
CA PHE A 52 1.04 -2.81 -7.43
C PHE A 52 0.61 -1.50 -8.11
N LEU A 53 -0.41 -1.51 -8.97
CA LEU A 53 -0.92 -0.30 -9.62
C LEU A 53 -1.46 0.73 -8.61
N LYS A 54 -2.10 0.27 -7.54
CA LYS A 54 -2.57 1.14 -6.46
C LYS A 54 -1.41 1.76 -5.70
N LEU A 55 -0.41 0.94 -5.33
CA LEU A 55 0.80 1.38 -4.68
C LEU A 55 1.58 2.38 -5.55
N LYS A 56 1.69 2.14 -6.86
CA LYS A 56 2.33 3.04 -7.81
C LYS A 56 1.66 4.41 -7.84
N LYS A 57 0.32 4.47 -7.84
CA LYS A 57 -0.39 5.76 -7.74
C LYS A 57 -0.07 6.50 -6.45
N LEU A 58 0.04 5.79 -5.32
CA LEU A 58 0.39 6.38 -4.03
C LEU A 58 1.85 6.85 -4.00
N MET A 59 2.78 6.01 -4.44
CA MET A 59 4.21 6.33 -4.45
C MET A 59 4.52 7.50 -5.39
N ASN A 60 3.88 7.57 -6.56
CA ASN A 60 4.03 8.71 -7.46
C ASN A 60 3.47 10.01 -6.85
N ALA A 61 2.36 9.93 -6.11
CA ALA A 61 1.81 11.09 -5.41
C ALA A 61 2.71 11.56 -4.25
N LEU A 62 3.40 10.62 -3.61
CA LEU A 62 4.32 10.90 -2.50
C LEU A 62 5.75 11.21 -2.96
N GLU A 63 6.13 10.88 -4.20
CA GLU A 63 7.48 11.08 -4.74
C GLU A 63 8.08 12.46 -4.44
N PRO A 64 7.37 13.59 -4.57
CA PRO A 64 7.95 14.92 -4.31
C PRO A 64 8.43 15.13 -2.87
N ILE A 65 7.86 14.40 -1.91
CA ILE A 65 8.12 14.56 -0.48
C ILE A 65 8.90 13.39 0.13
N LEU A 66 9.20 12.35 -0.66
CA LEU A 66 9.95 11.19 -0.18
C LEU A 66 11.46 11.46 -0.14
N PRO A 67 12.19 10.88 0.82
CA PRO A 67 13.66 10.89 0.81
C PRO A 67 14.23 10.23 -0.45
N GLU A 68 15.37 10.71 -0.96
CA GLU A 68 16.02 10.20 -2.18
C GLU A 68 16.33 8.69 -2.12
N GLU A 69 16.68 8.17 -0.96
CA GLU A 69 16.90 6.73 -0.75
C GLU A 69 15.63 5.91 -1.01
N THR A 70 14.48 6.41 -0.54
CA THR A 70 13.17 5.78 -0.74
C THR A 70 12.77 5.81 -2.22
N LYS A 71 13.03 6.93 -2.91
CA LYS A 71 12.80 7.05 -4.35
C LYS A 71 13.64 6.06 -5.15
N THR A 72 14.91 5.90 -4.78
CA THR A 72 15.84 4.99 -5.45
C THR A 72 15.38 3.54 -5.29
N ILE A 73 14.98 3.14 -4.08
CA ILE A 73 14.44 1.80 -3.82
C ILE A 73 13.12 1.59 -4.59
N TRP A 74 12.24 2.59 -4.64
CA TRP A 74 10.99 2.51 -5.39
C TRP A 74 11.22 2.31 -6.89
N LYS A 75 12.08 3.12 -7.51
CA LYS A 75 12.44 2.99 -8.93
C LYS A 75 13.05 1.62 -9.24
N PHE A 76 13.93 1.12 -8.37
CA PHE A 76 14.48 -0.23 -8.50
C PHE A 76 13.37 -1.30 -8.52
N LEU A 77 12.36 -1.19 -7.66
CA LEU A 77 11.24 -2.13 -7.63
C LEU A 77 10.36 -2.02 -8.89
N GLU A 78 10.14 -0.81 -9.40
CA GLU A 78 9.43 -0.63 -10.68
C GLU A 78 10.16 -1.32 -11.83
N THR A 79 11.48 -1.15 -11.93
CA THR A 79 12.30 -1.83 -12.94
C THR A 79 12.23 -3.35 -12.80
N VAL A 80 12.25 -3.87 -11.58
CA VAL A 80 12.11 -5.31 -11.32
C VAL A 80 10.75 -5.85 -11.78
N HIS A 81 9.68 -5.05 -11.70
CA HIS A 81 8.37 -5.45 -12.19
C HIS A 81 8.21 -5.35 -13.70
N GLU A 82 8.87 -4.41 -14.36
CA GLU A 82 8.87 -4.34 -15.83
C GLU A 82 9.63 -5.51 -16.48
N VAL A 83 10.59 -6.10 -15.75
CA VAL A 83 11.43 -7.20 -16.23
C VAL A 83 10.83 -8.60 -15.93
N LEU A 84 9.91 -8.71 -14.96
CA LEU A 84 9.28 -9.97 -14.52
C LEU A 84 7.90 -10.17 -15.16
#